data_AF-A0A935Q1N2-F1
#
_entry.id   AF-A0A935Q1N2-F1
#
_cell.length_a   1.000
_cell.length_b   1.000
_cell.length_c   1.000
_cell.angle_alpha   90.00
_cell.angle_beta   90.00
_cell.angle_gamma   90.00
#
_symmetry.space_group_name_H-M   'P 1'
#
loop_
_entity.id
_entity.type
_entity.pdbx_description
1 polymer ?
#
loop_
_entity_poly.entity_id
_entity_poly.type
_entity_poly.pdbx_seq_one_letter_code
_entity_poly.pdbx_strand_id
1 'polypeptide(L)'
;MSTLERPIHEKRLRSLTVELPPLPNFSCFHTAFRGRSVDARSQTRDGDTRSAFFLGYDKGNCEYLVMDETDQAMKGGRECVSAQFVIPYPPGFPILVPGQVISAEILKFMQARDVREIHGFRPELGFRIYTEAALQRSAQANAVWTAQINAQAEHG
;
A
#
# COMPACT_ATOMS: atom_id res chain seq x y z
N MET A 1 -8.27 40.22 9.39
CA MET A 1 -6.87 39.87 9.05
C MET A 1 -6.15 41.14 8.66
N SER A 2 -4.98 41.37 9.26
CA SER A 2 -4.06 42.45 8.89
C SER A 2 -3.58 42.30 7.44
N THR A 3 -3.23 43.42 6.79
CA THR A 3 -2.61 43.44 5.44
C THR A 3 -1.34 42.60 5.37
N LEU A 4 -0.60 42.46 6.47
CA LEU A 4 0.61 41.64 6.58
C LEU A 4 0.31 40.14 6.79
N GLU A 5 -0.84 39.78 7.37
CA GLU A 5 -1.23 38.39 7.64
C GLU A 5 -1.82 37.69 6.41
N ARG A 6 -2.43 38.46 5.51
CA ARG A 6 -3.03 37.95 4.27
C ARG A 6 -2.06 37.13 3.40
N PRO A 7 -0.85 37.60 3.05
CA PRO A 7 0.07 36.80 2.23
C PRO A 7 0.55 35.50 2.92
N ILE A 8 0.70 35.51 4.24
CA ILE A 8 1.09 34.30 5.00
C ILE A 8 -0.03 33.26 4.95
N HIS A 9 -1.27 33.71 5.15
CA HIS A 9 -2.44 32.85 5.06
C HIS A 9 -2.64 32.30 3.65
N GLU A 10 -2.50 33.12 2.62
CA GLU A 10 -2.59 32.70 1.21
C GLU A 10 -1.51 31.66 0.86
N LYS A 11 -0.28 31.83 1.35
CA LYS A 11 0.79 30.83 1.16
C LYS A 11 0.46 29.50 1.86
N ARG A 12 -0.09 29.54 3.08
CA ARG A 12 -0.55 28.33 3.78
C ARG A 12 -1.72 27.67 3.03
N LEU A 13 -2.67 28.44 2.52
CA LEU A 13 -3.77 27.87 1.72
C LEU A 13 -3.23 27.21 0.45
N ARG A 14 -2.35 27.88 -0.30
CA ARG A 14 -1.76 27.33 -1.53
C ARG A 14 -0.99 26.04 -1.30
N SER A 15 -0.19 25.95 -0.24
CA SER A 15 0.52 24.70 0.11
C SER A 15 -0.41 23.55 0.50
N LEU A 16 -1.62 23.83 0.99
CA LEU A 16 -2.61 22.81 1.35
C LEU A 16 -3.55 22.41 0.19
N THR A 17 -3.67 23.24 -0.85
CA THR A 17 -4.69 23.04 -1.91
C THR A 17 -4.14 22.98 -3.33
N VAL A 18 -2.99 23.61 -3.62
CA VAL A 18 -2.45 23.78 -4.98
C VAL A 18 -1.05 23.17 -5.12
N GLU A 19 -0.15 23.45 -4.19
CA GLU A 19 1.27 23.04 -4.22
C GLU A 19 1.47 21.70 -3.50
N LEU A 20 0.67 20.70 -3.86
CA LEU A 20 0.75 19.37 -3.24
C LEU A 20 1.95 18.57 -3.77
N PRO A 21 2.57 17.71 -2.94
CA PRO A 21 3.59 16.78 -3.42
C PRO A 21 3.00 15.86 -4.51
N PRO A 22 3.80 15.49 -5.54
CA PRO A 22 3.33 14.58 -6.57
C PRO A 22 2.99 13.22 -5.95
N LEU A 23 1.79 12.71 -6.23
CA LEU A 23 1.35 11.41 -5.72
C LEU A 23 2.27 10.29 -6.23
N PRO A 24 2.59 9.29 -5.39
CA PRO A 24 3.37 8.16 -5.83
C PRO A 24 2.54 7.30 -6.79
N ASN A 25 3.21 6.63 -7.74
CA ASN A 25 2.52 5.68 -8.61
C ASN A 25 2.08 4.44 -7.84
N PHE A 26 1.01 3.81 -8.30
CA PHE A 26 0.65 2.47 -7.85
C PHE A 26 1.75 1.48 -8.26
N SER A 27 2.28 0.77 -7.29
CA SER A 27 3.36 -0.22 -7.47
C SER A 27 2.82 -1.49 -8.12
N CYS A 28 2.30 -2.40 -7.31
CA CYS A 28 1.66 -3.65 -7.72
C CYS A 28 0.99 -4.31 -6.51
N PHE A 29 0.09 -5.25 -6.77
CA PHE A 29 -0.33 -6.21 -5.75
C PHE A 29 0.70 -7.33 -5.61
N HIS A 30 0.96 -7.73 -4.37
CA HIS A 30 1.77 -8.91 -4.08
C HIS A 30 1.11 -10.17 -4.66
N THR A 31 1.90 -11.17 -5.03
CA THR A 31 1.41 -12.43 -5.65
C THR A 31 0.31 -13.12 -4.85
N ALA A 32 0.38 -13.03 -3.51
CA ALA A 32 -0.63 -13.50 -2.58
C ALA A 32 -2.03 -12.89 -2.78
N PHE A 33 -2.10 -11.70 -3.38
CA PHE A 33 -3.33 -10.94 -3.55
C PHE A 33 -3.52 -10.46 -4.99
N ARG A 34 -2.81 -11.02 -5.97
CA ARG A 34 -3.10 -10.71 -7.38
C ARG A 34 -4.47 -11.24 -7.76
N GLY A 35 -5.20 -10.42 -8.50
CA GLY A 35 -6.49 -10.71 -9.09
C GLY A 35 -6.41 -11.91 -10.01
N ARG A 36 -7.55 -12.56 -10.16
CA ARG A 36 -7.70 -13.84 -10.84
C ARG A 36 -8.36 -13.59 -12.19
N SER A 37 -7.75 -14.05 -13.28
CA SER A 37 -8.41 -13.98 -14.58
C SER A 37 -9.52 -15.03 -14.67
N VAL A 38 -10.63 -14.63 -15.30
CA VAL A 38 -11.81 -15.46 -15.51
C VAL A 38 -11.60 -16.48 -16.63
N ASP A 39 -10.64 -16.24 -17.52
CA ASP A 39 -10.40 -17.05 -18.73
C ASP A 39 -9.18 -17.99 -18.64
N ALA A 40 -8.54 -18.09 -17.46
CA ALA A 40 -7.32 -18.87 -17.20
C ALA A 40 -6.09 -18.54 -18.07
N ARG A 41 -6.23 -17.72 -19.12
CA ARG A 41 -5.23 -17.49 -20.17
C ARG A 41 -4.58 -16.11 -20.09
N SER A 42 -5.26 -15.13 -19.51
CA SER A 42 -4.73 -13.78 -19.32
C SER A 42 -4.25 -13.55 -17.88
N GLN A 43 -3.18 -12.77 -17.71
CA GLN A 43 -2.77 -12.27 -16.39
C GLN A 43 -3.38 -10.88 -16.17
N THR A 44 -4.04 -10.66 -15.03
CA THR A 44 -4.50 -9.32 -14.63
C THR A 44 -3.52 -8.63 -13.68
N ARG A 45 -3.46 -7.31 -13.76
CA ARG A 45 -2.75 -6.44 -12.79
C ARG A 45 -3.61 -6.08 -11.59
N ASP A 46 -4.89 -6.45 -11.61
CA ASP A 46 -5.83 -6.22 -10.52
C ASP A 46 -5.41 -6.98 -9.26
N GLY A 47 -6.01 -6.61 -8.13
CA GLY A 47 -5.76 -7.25 -6.85
C GLY A 47 -7.04 -7.64 -6.12
N ASP A 48 -6.94 -8.66 -5.29
CA ASP A 48 -7.95 -9.06 -4.32
C ASP A 48 -7.75 -8.29 -3.01
N THR A 49 -8.04 -6.98 -3.05
CA THR A 49 -7.94 -6.09 -1.89
C THR A 49 -8.84 -6.55 -0.74
N ARG A 50 -9.95 -7.23 -1.04
CA ARG A 50 -10.88 -7.74 -0.02
C ARG A 50 -10.23 -8.83 0.82
N SER A 51 -9.67 -9.85 0.16
CA SER A 51 -8.97 -10.94 0.84
C SER A 51 -7.77 -10.43 1.64
N ALA A 52 -7.00 -9.49 1.06
CA ALA A 52 -5.95 -8.80 1.80
C ALA A 52 -6.51 -8.11 3.05
N PHE A 53 -7.49 -7.20 2.92
CA PHE A 53 -8.05 -6.46 4.03
C PHE A 53 -8.52 -7.34 5.21
N PHE A 54 -9.20 -8.47 4.92
CA PHE A 54 -9.63 -9.40 5.95
C PHE A 54 -8.50 -10.24 6.57
N LEU A 55 -7.44 -10.58 5.82
CA LEU A 55 -6.27 -11.25 6.38
C LEU A 55 -5.63 -10.43 7.50
N GLY A 56 -5.64 -9.10 7.33
CA GLY A 56 -5.16 -8.14 8.32
C GLY A 56 -6.02 -8.02 9.58
N TYR A 57 -7.12 -8.74 9.73
CA TYR A 57 -7.90 -8.72 10.98
C TYR A 57 -7.19 -9.50 12.09
N ASP A 58 -6.52 -10.59 11.73
CA ASP A 58 -5.68 -11.34 12.66
C ASP A 58 -4.36 -10.60 12.86
N LYS A 59 -4.13 -10.14 14.09
CA LYS A 59 -2.92 -9.42 14.46
C LYS A 59 -1.67 -10.26 14.27
N GLY A 60 -1.75 -11.59 14.40
CA GLY A 60 -0.62 -12.49 14.19
C GLY A 60 -0.14 -12.56 12.74
N ASN A 61 -0.94 -12.09 11.78
CA ASN A 61 -0.53 -11.99 10.38
C ASN A 61 0.20 -10.67 10.07
N CYS A 62 0.20 -9.71 11.00
CA CYS A 62 0.76 -8.38 10.77
C CYS A 62 1.95 -8.11 11.68
N GLU A 63 2.84 -7.27 11.19
CA GLU A 63 3.90 -6.64 11.97
C GLU A 63 3.97 -5.15 11.62
N TYR A 64 4.80 -4.43 12.36
CA TYR A 64 5.02 -3.00 12.16
C TYR A 64 6.50 -2.77 11.88
N LEU A 65 6.80 -2.02 10.82
CA LEU A 65 8.16 -1.56 10.50
C LEU A 65 8.18 -0.05 10.39
N VAL A 66 9.06 0.61 11.13
CA VAL A 66 9.31 2.06 10.99
C VAL A 66 9.92 2.37 9.63
N MET A 67 10.02 3.67 9.28
CA MET A 67 10.46 4.08 7.95
C MET A 67 11.82 3.50 7.56
N ASP A 68 12.80 3.61 8.46
CA ASP A 68 14.15 3.17 8.19
C ASP A 68 14.21 1.65 8.09
N GLU A 69 13.51 0.92 8.96
CA GLU A 69 13.41 -0.55 8.89
C GLU A 69 12.75 -1.02 7.60
N THR A 70 11.70 -0.32 7.15
CA THR A 70 11.01 -0.62 5.89
C THR A 70 11.96 -0.43 4.70
N ASP A 71 12.69 0.69 4.67
CA ASP A 71 13.69 0.98 3.63
C ASP A 71 14.82 -0.07 3.62
N GLN A 72 15.35 -0.43 4.79
CA GLN A 72 16.39 -1.47 4.90
C GLN A 72 15.88 -2.84 4.46
N ALA A 73 14.68 -3.23 4.89
CA ALA A 73 14.06 -4.49 4.50
C ALA A 73 13.87 -4.57 2.97
N MET A 74 13.37 -3.49 2.35
CA MET A 74 13.20 -3.41 0.90
C MET A 74 14.54 -3.48 0.16
N LYS A 75 15.59 -2.80 0.65
CA LYS A 75 16.96 -2.91 0.09
C LYS A 75 17.53 -4.32 0.24
N GLY A 76 17.14 -5.05 1.27
CA GLY A 76 17.44 -6.46 1.48
C GLY A 76 16.62 -7.42 0.60
N GLY A 77 15.71 -6.92 -0.24
CA GLY A 77 14.89 -7.72 -1.15
C GLY A 77 13.55 -8.18 -0.57
N ARG A 78 13.18 -7.75 0.64
CA ARG A 78 11.86 -8.06 1.22
C ARG A 78 10.77 -7.26 0.53
N GLU A 79 9.72 -7.93 0.05
CA GLU A 79 8.49 -7.27 -0.39
C GLU A 79 7.66 -6.88 0.85
N CYS A 80 7.79 -5.63 1.28
CA CYS A 80 6.96 -5.09 2.37
C CYS A 80 5.53 -4.83 1.82
N VAL A 81 4.53 -5.59 2.28
CA VAL A 81 3.15 -5.49 1.77
C VAL A 81 2.24 -4.84 2.79
N SER A 82 1.56 -3.74 2.40
CA SER A 82 0.67 -3.02 3.32
C SER A 82 -0.52 -3.89 3.74
N ALA A 83 -0.80 -3.92 5.05
CA ALA A 83 -1.95 -4.63 5.61
C ALA A 83 -3.18 -3.71 5.82
N GLN A 84 -3.05 -2.41 5.53
CA GLN A 84 -4.14 -1.44 5.67
C GLN A 84 -4.04 -0.33 4.63
N PHE A 85 -5.05 0.54 4.59
CA PHE A 85 -4.97 1.77 3.83
C PHE A 85 -4.01 2.76 4.51
N VAL A 86 -3.20 3.45 3.73
CA VAL A 86 -2.41 4.61 4.18
C VAL A 86 -2.86 5.83 3.41
N ILE A 87 -3.40 6.82 4.13
CA ILE A 87 -4.09 7.99 3.54
C ILE A 87 -3.51 9.27 4.15
N PRO A 88 -2.57 9.91 3.45
CA PRO A 88 -1.99 11.19 3.83
C PRO A 88 -2.94 12.38 3.58
N TYR A 89 -2.98 13.32 4.51
CA TYR A 89 -3.76 14.55 4.42
C TYR A 89 -2.86 15.80 4.53
N PRO A 90 -3.05 16.78 3.62
CA PRO A 90 -3.75 16.69 2.32
C PRO A 90 -2.96 15.83 1.29
N PRO A 91 -3.57 15.29 0.20
CA PRO A 91 -4.95 15.53 -0.29
C PRO A 91 -6.03 14.58 0.25
N GLY A 92 -5.69 13.55 1.02
CA GLY A 92 -6.66 12.56 1.51
C GLY A 92 -6.94 11.41 0.54
N PHE A 93 -6.01 11.12 -0.37
CA PHE A 93 -6.08 9.99 -1.29
C PHE A 93 -5.24 8.80 -0.77
N PRO A 94 -5.71 7.53 -0.90
CA PRO A 94 -4.92 6.38 -0.48
C PRO A 94 -3.66 6.21 -1.33
N ILE A 95 -2.48 6.25 -0.71
CA ILE A 95 -1.21 5.95 -1.38
C ILE A 95 -0.81 4.47 -1.26
N LEU A 96 -1.40 3.77 -0.29
CA LEU A 96 -1.31 2.33 -0.11
C LEU A 96 -2.69 1.75 0.13
N VAL A 97 -2.92 0.58 -0.44
CA VAL A 97 -4.10 -0.26 -0.16
C VAL A 97 -3.65 -1.62 0.40
N PRO A 98 -4.52 -2.36 1.12
CA PRO A 98 -4.22 -3.71 1.57
C PRO A 98 -3.77 -4.62 0.41
N GLY A 99 -2.64 -5.30 0.58
CA GLY A 99 -2.07 -6.21 -0.42
C GLY A 99 -1.14 -5.56 -1.45
N GLN A 100 -1.00 -4.23 -1.42
CA GLN A 100 -0.05 -3.50 -2.25
C GLN A 100 1.37 -3.57 -1.69
N VAL A 101 2.35 -3.77 -2.57
CA VAL A 101 3.78 -3.74 -2.23
C VAL A 101 4.23 -2.29 -2.03
N ILE A 102 4.92 -1.99 -0.94
CA ILE A 102 5.47 -0.65 -0.66
C ILE A 102 6.64 -0.39 -1.62
N SER A 103 6.67 0.80 -2.24
CA SER A 103 7.73 1.21 -3.17
C SER A 103 8.59 2.34 -2.60
N ALA A 104 9.78 2.53 -3.16
CA ALA A 104 10.66 3.63 -2.77
C ALA A 104 10.02 5.01 -3.02
N GLU A 105 9.17 5.14 -4.06
CA GLU A 105 8.41 6.36 -4.33
C GLU A 105 7.42 6.67 -3.20
N ILE A 106 6.77 5.65 -2.63
CA ILE A 106 5.86 5.79 -1.49
C ILE A 106 6.63 6.25 -0.24
N LEU A 107 7.80 5.66 0.03
CA LEU A 107 8.64 6.11 1.15
C LEU A 107 9.07 7.58 0.98
N LYS A 108 9.50 7.95 -0.23
CA LYS A 108 9.89 9.33 -0.56
C LYS A 108 8.72 10.31 -0.41
N PHE A 109 7.51 9.91 -0.80
CA PHE A 109 6.30 10.71 -0.60
C PHE A 109 6.02 10.95 0.88
N MET A 110 6.12 9.91 1.70
CA MET A 110 5.87 9.97 3.15
C MET A 110 6.88 10.85 3.90
N GLN A 111 8.08 11.04 3.35
CA GLN A 111 9.12 11.92 3.91
C GLN A 111 8.94 13.41 3.52
N ALA A 112 7.97 13.76 2.65
CA ALA A 112 7.75 15.13 2.24
C ALA A 112 7.21 15.99 3.41
N ARG A 113 7.76 17.20 3.59
CA ARG A 113 7.53 18.05 4.78
C ARG A 113 6.08 18.53 4.98
N ASP A 114 5.22 18.42 3.98
CA ASP A 114 3.84 18.91 4.03
C ASP A 114 2.82 17.84 4.45
N VAL A 115 3.25 16.58 4.57
CA VAL A 115 2.41 15.48 5.04
C VAL A 115 2.47 15.43 6.57
N ARG A 116 1.43 15.95 7.24
CA ARG A 116 1.41 16.05 8.72
C ARG A 116 0.42 15.09 9.38
N GLU A 117 -0.66 14.76 8.70
CA GLU A 117 -1.68 13.83 9.18
C GLU A 117 -1.74 12.64 8.23
N ILE A 118 -1.55 11.42 8.75
CA ILE A 118 -1.54 10.21 7.94
C ILE A 118 -2.39 9.16 8.62
N HIS A 119 -3.52 8.81 7.99
CA HIS A 119 -4.36 7.73 8.48
C HIS A 119 -3.71 6.40 8.10
N GLY A 120 -3.71 5.43 9.01
CA GLY A 120 -3.09 4.13 8.80
C GLY A 120 -1.55 4.12 8.93
N PHE A 121 -0.94 5.22 9.37
CA PHE A 121 0.49 5.29 9.68
C PHE A 121 0.73 6.08 10.96
N ARG A 122 1.60 5.59 11.83
CA ARG A 122 2.05 6.30 13.03
C ARG A 122 3.57 6.29 13.06
N PRO A 123 4.27 7.43 13.14
CA PRO A 123 5.74 7.45 13.05
C PRO A 123 6.46 6.52 14.04
N GLU A 124 5.89 6.35 15.24
CA GLU A 124 6.50 5.53 16.30
C GLU A 124 6.31 4.01 16.10
N LEU A 125 5.35 3.61 15.25
CA LEU A 125 5.11 2.20 14.90
C LEU A 125 5.56 1.89 13.47
N GLY A 126 5.36 2.84 12.56
CA GLY A 126 5.61 2.70 11.13
C GLY A 126 4.43 2.13 10.35
N PHE A 127 4.75 1.44 9.26
CA PHE A 127 3.78 0.77 8.42
C PHE A 127 3.33 -0.53 9.05
N ARG A 128 2.02 -0.76 9.03
CA ARG A 128 1.46 -2.08 9.31
C ARG A 128 1.56 -2.93 8.04
N ILE A 129 2.41 -3.96 8.07
CA ILE A 129 2.65 -4.85 6.94
C ILE A 129 2.29 -6.29 7.30
N TYR A 130 2.18 -7.16 6.29
CA TYR A 130 2.07 -8.59 6.53
C TYR A 130 3.41 -9.22 6.90
N THR A 131 3.35 -10.21 7.78
CA THR A 131 4.46 -11.14 8.02
C THR A 131 4.73 -11.98 6.78
N GLU A 132 5.99 -12.35 6.58
CA GLU A 132 6.37 -13.21 5.46
C GLU A 132 5.64 -14.56 5.50
N ALA A 133 5.45 -15.12 6.70
CA ALA A 133 4.69 -16.36 6.88
C ALA A 133 3.22 -16.22 6.44
N ALA A 134 2.56 -15.10 6.72
CA ALA A 134 1.20 -14.85 6.26
C ALA A 134 1.15 -14.71 4.73
N LEU A 135 2.09 -13.96 4.14
CA LEU A 135 2.19 -13.80 2.69
C LEU A 135 2.43 -15.13 1.98
N GLN A 136 3.32 -15.98 2.50
CA GLN A 136 3.60 -17.30 1.93
C GLN A 136 2.37 -18.20 1.95
N ARG A 137 1.64 -18.27 3.07
CA ARG A 137 0.38 -19.06 3.16
C ARG A 137 -0.66 -18.56 2.15
N SER A 138 -0.86 -17.25 2.07
CA SER A 138 -1.82 -16.66 1.13
C SER A 138 -1.40 -16.84 -0.34
N ALA A 139 -0.11 -16.75 -0.65
CA ALA A 139 0.41 -17.01 -1.99
C ALA A 139 0.24 -18.47 -2.41
N GLN A 140 0.50 -19.42 -1.51
CA GLN A 140 0.24 -20.85 -1.77
C GLN A 140 -1.25 -21.10 -2.03
N ALA A 141 -2.14 -20.54 -1.21
CA ALA A 141 -3.58 -20.67 -1.41
C ALA A 141 -4.03 -20.09 -2.78
N ASN A 142 -3.50 -18.92 -3.15
CA ASN A 142 -3.79 -18.30 -4.43
C ASN A 142 -3.29 -19.16 -5.61
N ALA A 143 -2.07 -19.69 -5.52
CA ALA A 143 -1.48 -20.54 -6.55
C ALA A 143 -2.24 -21.88 -6.74
N VAL A 144 -2.63 -22.54 -5.65
CA VAL A 144 -3.43 -23.78 -5.70
C VAL A 144 -4.76 -23.54 -6.39
N TRP A 145 -5.43 -22.44 -6.06
CA TRP A 145 -6.70 -22.07 -6.69
C TRP A 145 -6.51 -21.81 -8.19
N THR A 146 -5.48 -21.04 -8.59
CA THR A 146 -5.20 -20.76 -10.00
C THR A 146 -4.95 -22.04 -10.79
N ALA A 147 -4.20 -22.99 -10.22
CA ALA A 147 -3.94 -24.27 -10.86
C ALA A 147 -5.23 -25.10 -11.08
N GLN A 148 -6.14 -25.11 -10.10
CA GLN A 148 -7.42 -25.83 -10.20
C GLN A 148 -8.31 -25.28 -11.32
N ILE A 149 -8.41 -23.96 -11.43
CA ILE A 149 -9.21 -23.30 -12.49
C ILE A 149 -8.60 -23.55 -13.86
N ASN A 150 -7.28 -23.44 -14.00
CA ASN A 150 -6.62 -23.67 -15.27
C ASN A 150 -6.82 -25.12 -15.75
N ALA A 151 -6.70 -26.10 -14.85
CA ALA A 151 -6.95 -27.50 -15.18
C ALA A 151 -8.39 -27.75 -15.66
N GLN A 152 -9.38 -27.07 -15.07
CA GLN A 152 -10.78 -27.15 -15.50
C GLN A 152 -11.02 -26.50 -16.88
N ALA A 153 -10.29 -25.44 -17.21
CA ALA A 153 -10.40 -24.75 -18.50
C ALA A 153 -9.73 -25.49 -19.68
N GLU A 154 -8.84 -26.46 -19.41
CA GLU A 154 -8.20 -27.29 -20.45
C GLU A 154 -9.05 -28.50 -20.86
N HIS A 155 -10.04 -28.88 -20.06
CA HIS A 155 -10.87 -30.07 -20.26
C HIS A 155 -12.28 -29.77 -20.80
N GLY A 156 -12.57 -28.51 -21.15
CA GLY A 156 -13.85 -28.06 -21.74
C GLY A 156 -13.62 -27.36 -23.08
#